data_AF-A0A060BNX4-F1
#
_entry.id   AF-A0A060BNX4-F1
#
_cell.length_a   1.000
_cell.length_b   1.000
_cell.length_c   1.000
_cell.angle_alpha   90.00
_cell.angle_beta   90.00
_cell.angle_gamma   90.00
#
_symmetry.space_group_name_H-M   'P 1'
#
loop_
_entity.id
_entity.type
_entity.pdbx_description
1 polymer ?
#
loop_
_entity_poly.entity_id
_entity_poly.type
_entity_poly.pdbx_seq_one_letter_code
_entity_poly.pdbx_strand_id
1 'polypeptide(L)' 'MKSGDTLSAISKAMYGSANDYPRIFEANKPMLTHPDKIYPGQVLIIPAK' A
#
# COMPACT_ATOMS: atom_id res chain seq x y z
N MET A 1 7.73 -13.25 12.39
CA MET A 1 6.88 -12.07 12.08
C MET A 1 6.11 -12.37 10.80
N LYS A 2 4.80 -12.63 10.87
CA LYS A 2 3.93 -12.57 9.70
C LYS A 2 3.28 -11.20 9.78
N SER A 3 3.91 -10.21 9.15
CA SER A 3 3.45 -8.81 9.18
C SER A 3 2.08 -8.75 8.53
N GLY A 4 1.07 -8.44 9.34
CA GLY A 4 -0.31 -8.28 8.91
C GLY A 4 -0.42 -7.29 7.77
N ASP A 5 -1.29 -7.62 6.82
CA ASP A 5 -1.73 -6.84 5.66
C ASP A 5 -1.04 -5.49 5.45
N THR A 6 0.01 -5.52 4.63
CA THR A 6 0.83 -4.35 4.30
C THR A 6 0.43 -3.76 2.95
N LEU A 7 1.01 -2.61 2.60
CA LEU A 7 0.91 -2.07 1.23
C LEU A 7 1.30 -3.12 0.19
N SER A 8 2.20 -4.05 0.53
CA SER A 8 2.61 -5.16 -0.33
C SER A 8 1.47 -6.17 -0.57
N ALA A 9 0.59 -6.42 0.42
CA ALA A 9 -0.58 -7.27 0.24
C ALA A 9 -1.62 -6.61 -0.69
N ILE A 10 -1.88 -5.32 -0.48
CA ILE A 10 -2.76 -4.52 -1.35
C ILE A 10 -2.18 -4.46 -2.76
N SER A 11 -0.88 -4.20 -2.88
CA SER A 11 -0.18 -4.15 -4.16
C SER A 11 -0.24 -5.48 -4.90
N LYS A 12 -0.08 -6.60 -4.19
CA LYS A 12 -0.24 -7.93 -4.79
C LYS A 12 -1.67 -8.17 -5.29
N ALA A 13 -2.68 -7.73 -4.55
CA ALA A 13 -4.09 -7.85 -4.95
C ALA A 13 -4.44 -6.97 -6.15
N MET A 14 -3.92 -5.74 -6.21
CA MET A 14 -4.27 -4.76 -7.24
C MET A 14 -3.40 -4.85 -8.50
N TYR A 15 -2.11 -5.17 -8.36
CA TYR A 15 -1.13 -5.16 -9.45
C TYR A 15 -0.53 -6.53 -9.78
N GLY A 16 -0.88 -7.57 -9.00
CA GLY A 16 -0.33 -8.92 -9.11
C GLY A 16 1.08 -9.07 -8.51
N SER A 17 1.69 -8.00 -8.00
CA SER A 17 3.05 -7.98 -7.48
C SER A 17 3.11 -7.26 -6.14
N ALA A 18 3.65 -7.91 -5.13
CA ALA A 18 3.87 -7.30 -3.81
C ALA A 18 4.92 -6.18 -3.86
N ASN A 19 5.78 -6.17 -4.88
CA ASN A 19 6.90 -5.24 -5.04
C ASN A 19 6.48 -3.89 -5.62
N ASP A 20 5.25 -3.77 -6.13
CA ASP A 20 4.73 -2.52 -6.70
C ASP A 20 4.12 -1.60 -5.62
N TYR A 21 4.26 -1.95 -4.34
CA TYR A 21 3.75 -1.20 -3.20
C TYR A 21 4.28 0.24 -3.06
N PRO A 22 5.52 0.57 -3.48
CA PRO A 22 6.01 1.94 -3.41
C PRO A 22 5.17 2.92 -4.22
N ARG A 23 4.51 2.46 -5.30
CA ARG A 23 3.64 3.31 -6.12
C ARG A 23 2.41 3.78 -5.33
N ILE A 24 1.82 2.88 -4.56
CA ILE A 24 0.70 3.21 -3.67
C ILE A 24 1.20 4.15 -2.58
N PHE A 25 2.37 3.89 -2.00
CA PHE A 25 2.96 4.78 -0.99
C PHE A 25 3.15 6.21 -1.49
N GLU A 26 3.80 6.38 -2.65
CA GLU A 26 4.05 7.70 -3.25
C GLU A 26 2.75 8.43 -3.61
N ALA A 27 1.76 7.72 -4.18
CA ALA A 27 0.47 8.32 -4.54
C ALA A 27 -0.34 8.83 -3.35
N ASN A 28 0.00 8.40 -2.13
CA ASN A 28 -0.71 8.76 -0.91
C ASN A 28 0.12 9.68 0.01
N LYS A 29 1.29 10.16 -0.40
CA LYS A 29 1.98 11.22 0.34
C LYS A 29 1.23 12.55 0.22
N PRO A 30 1.19 13.38 1.29
CA PRO A 30 1.84 13.20 2.58
C PRO A 30 1.02 12.39 3.62
N MET A 31 -0.18 11.93 3.28
CA MET A 31 -1.08 11.21 4.19
C MET A 31 -0.46 9.92 4.74
N LEU A 32 0.21 9.15 3.88
CA LEU A 32 1.06 8.03 4.28
C LEU A 32 2.49 8.52 4.46
N THR A 33 2.94 8.61 5.71
CA THR A 33 4.34 8.96 6.06
C THR A 33 5.23 7.74 6.19
N HIS A 34 4.65 6.57 6.47
CA HIS A 34 5.36 5.29 6.52
C HIS A 34 4.55 4.21 5.79
N PRO A 35 5.21 3.31 5.06
CA PRO A 35 4.55 2.27 4.28
C PRO A 35 3.78 1.26 5.14
N ASP A 36 4.17 1.10 6.40
CA ASP A 36 3.55 0.16 7.34
C ASP A 36 2.43 0.79 8.18
N LYS A 37 2.20 2.11 8.07
CA LYS A 37 1.18 2.83 8.85
C LYS A 37 -0.14 2.89 8.10
N ILE A 38 -0.78 1.74 7.95
CA ILE A 38 -2.09 1.61 7.33
C ILE A 38 -3.08 1.14 8.40
N TYR A 39 -4.24 1.77 8.47
CA TYR A 39 -5.28 1.41 9.43
C TYR A 39 -6.51 0.82 8.73
N PRO A 40 -7.25 -0.11 9.36
CA PRO A 40 -8.53 -0.57 8.83
C PRO A 40 -9.48 0.60 8.55
N GLY A 41 -10.11 0.60 7.37
CA GLY A 41 -11.00 1.68 6.93
C GLY A 41 -10.29 2.88 6.28
N GLN A 42 -8.95 2.89 6.24
CA GLN A 42 -8.20 3.92 5.51
C GLN A 42 -8.37 3.74 4.00
N VAL A 43 -8.87 4.77 3.33
CA VAL A 43 -8.98 4.81 1.87
C VAL A 43 -7.63 5.19 1.28
N LEU A 44 -7.09 4.35 0.40
CA LEU A 44 -5.83 4.59 -0.29
C LEU A 44 -6.08 4.84 -1.78
N ILE A 45 -5.35 5.79 -2.34
CA ILE A 45 -5.27 5.99 -3.78
C ILE A 45 -4.48 4.83 -4.37
N ILE A 46 -5.09 4.09 -5.29
CA ILE A 46 -4.44 3.01 -6.06
C ILE A 46 -4.22 3.53 -7.49
N PRO A 47 -3.01 3.99 -7.84
CA PRO A 47 -2.73 4.45 -9.20
C PRO A 47 -2.81 3.29 -10.20
N ALA A 48 -3.05 3.58 -11.48
CA ALA A 48 -2.90 2.59 -12.54
C ALA A 48 -1.45 2.08 -12.61
N LYS A 49 -1.28 0.84 -13.09
CA LYS A 49 0.06 0.27 -13.30
C LYS A 49 0.81 1.01 -14.40
#